data_AF-A0A7R9W1Y7-F1
#
_entry.id   AF-A0A7R9W1Y7-F1
#
_cell.length_a   1.000
_cell.length_b   1.000
_cell.length_c   1.000
_cell.angle_alpha   90.00
_cell.angle_beta   90.00
_cell.angle_gamma   90.00
#
_symmetry.space_group_name_H-M   'P 1'
#
loop_
_entity.id
_entity.type
_entity.pdbx_description
1 polymer ?
#
loop_
_entity_poly.entity_id
_entity_poly.type
_entity_poly.pdbx_seq_one_letter_code
_entity_poly.pdbx_strand_id
1 'polypeptide(L)'
;DGDGLSVFQEVNIYRTNPLAGDSDRDGLLDGDEATIYKTDPLSTDTDGDGVSDYDEIIVHGTNATLNDTDGDGVSDYDELFVHNTSAVNSDSDGDGLSDLEEVLNPKLNPLSTDGDEDGISDYDEVRTYMTDPDAADSDLDGVSDYEEILVFKTDPNSTDSDGDGLKDYDEVFIFQSNGTNADSDGDGVLDFDEVKNYNTSINSKDSDGDGLLDYDEIFVYNTSALLEDTDGDGVSDFLEVTKFSLNPLSEDSDGDGISDYDEAYFFGEYPSLMPSRTPSESPSGTPSLFPSYIPSYRPSAAPSSSPSLVPSLDPSSTPTIMPTPRPTRRPTMEPSGGPTHQPSDQPSSHPSSDPSVLPSVQPSRSPTSSPSATPSLLPSSIPSSGPTNEDPDGDGLSVFQEVNIYRTNPLAGDSDRDGLLDGDEATIYKTDPLSTD
;
A
#
# COMPACT_ATOMS: atom_id res chain seq x y z
N ASP A 1 57.06 -48.04 -18.90
CA ASP A 1 56.97 -46.82 -18.04
C ASP A 1 56.54 -47.12 -16.62
N GLY A 2 55.72 -48.15 -16.36
CA GLY A 2 55.28 -48.51 -15.00
C GLY A 2 53.90 -47.97 -14.63
N ASP A 3 53.12 -47.60 -15.64
CA ASP A 3 51.72 -47.18 -15.60
C ASP A 3 50.72 -48.30 -15.26
N GLY A 4 51.16 -49.57 -15.31
CA GLY A 4 50.30 -50.73 -15.04
C GLY A 4 49.82 -51.47 -16.29
N LEU A 5 50.13 -50.98 -17.50
CA LEU A 5 49.89 -51.70 -18.75
C LEU A 5 51.09 -52.55 -19.14
N SER A 6 50.83 -53.66 -19.82
CA SER A 6 51.89 -54.42 -20.49
C SER A 6 52.15 -53.84 -21.88
N VAL A 7 53.40 -53.95 -22.35
CA VAL A 7 53.79 -53.60 -23.74
C VAL A 7 52.85 -54.17 -24.80
N PHE A 8 52.27 -55.36 -24.55
CA PHE A 8 51.26 -55.92 -25.45
C PHE A 8 49.96 -55.10 -25.47
N GLN A 9 49.45 -54.72 -24.30
CA GLN A 9 48.24 -53.90 -24.16
C GLN A 9 48.46 -52.50 -24.75
N GLU A 10 49.58 -51.85 -24.41
CA GLU A 10 49.92 -50.53 -24.92
C GLU A 10 49.97 -50.51 -26.44
N VAL A 11 50.72 -51.43 -27.06
CA VAL A 11 50.88 -51.43 -28.53
C VAL A 11 49.64 -51.94 -29.28
N ASN A 12 48.92 -52.94 -28.75
CA ASN A 12 47.90 -53.67 -29.53
C ASN A 12 46.46 -53.37 -29.12
N ILE A 13 46.23 -52.83 -27.92
CA ILE A 13 44.88 -52.55 -27.40
C ILE A 13 44.65 -51.04 -27.37
N TYR A 14 45.41 -50.33 -26.55
CA TYR A 14 45.19 -48.89 -26.29
C TYR A 14 45.95 -47.98 -27.25
N ARG A 15 46.96 -48.49 -27.95
CA ARG A 15 47.84 -47.76 -28.88
C ARG A 15 48.63 -46.62 -28.23
N THR A 16 48.89 -46.74 -26.93
CA THR A 16 49.74 -45.86 -26.13
C THR A 16 51.23 -46.14 -26.33
N ASN A 17 52.09 -45.28 -25.79
CA ASN A 17 53.54 -45.36 -25.96
C ASN A 17 54.20 -46.18 -24.82
N PRO A 18 54.79 -47.37 -25.09
CA PRO A 18 55.38 -48.25 -24.06
C PRO A 18 56.56 -47.73 -23.23
N LEU A 19 56.98 -46.50 -23.53
CA LEU A 19 58.10 -45.81 -22.90
C LEU A 19 57.66 -44.54 -22.16
N ALA A 20 56.38 -44.17 -22.21
CA ALA A 20 55.82 -43.00 -21.55
C ALA A 20 54.49 -43.41 -20.93
N GLY A 21 54.37 -43.32 -19.61
CA GLY A 21 53.18 -43.83 -18.91
C GLY A 21 51.99 -42.88 -18.91
N ASP A 22 52.08 -41.80 -19.69
CA ASP A 22 51.11 -40.73 -19.86
C ASP A 22 51.31 -40.26 -21.32
N SER A 23 50.45 -40.75 -22.20
CA SER A 23 50.60 -40.69 -23.64
C SER A 23 50.11 -39.37 -24.23
N ASP A 24 49.05 -38.79 -23.67
CA ASP A 24 48.43 -37.54 -24.12
C ASP A 24 48.85 -36.31 -23.30
N ARG A 25 49.45 -36.53 -22.12
CA ARG A 25 50.07 -35.53 -21.23
C ARG A 25 49.07 -34.64 -20.51
N ASP A 26 47.90 -35.16 -20.17
CA ASP A 26 46.94 -34.49 -19.30
C ASP A 26 47.31 -34.62 -17.81
N GLY A 27 48.14 -35.60 -17.46
CA GLY A 27 48.61 -35.88 -16.09
C GLY A 27 48.05 -37.16 -15.46
N LEU A 28 47.18 -37.88 -16.16
CA LEU A 28 46.76 -39.23 -15.81
C LEU A 28 47.71 -40.27 -16.41
N LEU A 29 47.75 -41.46 -15.80
CA LEU A 29 48.55 -42.57 -16.33
C LEU A 29 47.70 -43.41 -17.27
N ASP A 30 48.26 -43.82 -18.41
CA ASP A 30 47.57 -44.60 -19.44
C ASP A 30 46.86 -45.84 -18.86
N GLY A 31 47.49 -46.49 -17.86
CA GLY A 31 46.94 -47.63 -17.17
C GLY A 31 45.77 -47.30 -16.23
N ASP A 32 45.79 -46.16 -15.55
CA ASP A 32 44.72 -45.73 -14.66
C ASP A 32 43.49 -45.30 -15.48
N GLU A 33 43.70 -44.55 -16.57
CA GLU A 33 42.65 -44.20 -17.53
C GLU A 33 41.97 -45.44 -18.10
N ALA A 34 42.75 -46.38 -18.65
CA ALA A 34 42.22 -47.60 -19.23
C ALA A 34 41.49 -48.51 -18.22
N THR A 35 41.94 -48.56 -16.97
CA THR A 35 41.49 -49.59 -16.01
C THR A 35 40.57 -49.08 -14.92
N ILE A 36 40.74 -47.84 -14.48
CA ILE A 36 40.02 -47.22 -13.37
C ILE A 36 38.97 -46.24 -13.92
N TYR A 37 39.42 -45.19 -14.62
CA TYR A 37 38.55 -44.07 -15.00
C TYR A 37 37.73 -44.31 -16.27
N LYS A 38 38.16 -45.24 -17.12
CA LYS A 38 37.51 -45.60 -18.39
C LYS A 38 37.51 -44.47 -19.43
N THR A 39 38.47 -43.57 -19.32
CA THR A 39 38.81 -42.55 -20.31
C THR A 39 39.70 -43.10 -21.43
N ASP A 40 39.89 -42.34 -22.52
CA ASP A 40 40.77 -42.67 -23.64
C ASP A 40 42.20 -42.14 -23.38
N PRO A 41 43.21 -43.00 -23.13
CA PRO A 41 44.60 -42.60 -22.83
C PRO A 41 45.35 -41.80 -23.91
N LEU A 42 44.68 -41.49 -25.01
CA LEU A 42 45.20 -40.73 -26.15
C LEU A 42 44.48 -39.40 -26.34
N SER A 43 43.50 -39.08 -25.50
CA SER A 43 42.65 -37.90 -25.58
C SER A 43 42.63 -37.20 -24.23
N THR A 44 43.14 -35.98 -24.19
CA THR A 44 43.20 -35.18 -22.95
C THR A 44 41.82 -34.76 -22.42
N ASP A 45 40.76 -35.11 -23.15
CA ASP A 45 39.36 -34.72 -22.99
C ASP A 45 38.58 -35.82 -23.75
N THR A 46 38.04 -36.79 -23.00
CA THR A 46 37.51 -38.03 -23.54
C THR A 46 36.12 -37.85 -24.16
N ASP A 47 35.27 -37.03 -23.57
CA ASP A 47 33.90 -36.79 -24.07
C ASP A 47 33.79 -35.54 -24.95
N GLY A 48 34.81 -34.67 -24.93
CA GLY A 48 34.95 -33.53 -25.80
C GLY A 48 34.11 -32.32 -25.38
N ASP A 49 33.78 -32.19 -24.09
CA ASP A 49 33.03 -31.06 -23.56
C ASP A 49 33.90 -29.80 -23.33
N GLY A 50 35.22 -29.97 -23.28
CA GLY A 50 36.20 -28.89 -23.08
C GLY A 50 36.87 -28.86 -21.71
N VAL A 51 36.52 -29.75 -20.79
CA VAL A 51 37.25 -30.02 -19.54
C VAL A 51 38.20 -31.19 -19.76
N SER A 52 39.39 -31.18 -19.13
CA SER A 52 40.33 -32.29 -19.28
C SER A 52 39.99 -33.44 -18.34
N ASP A 53 40.25 -34.68 -18.76
CA ASP A 53 39.99 -35.87 -17.93
C ASP A 53 40.63 -35.75 -16.54
N TYR A 54 41.88 -35.26 -16.49
CA TYR A 54 42.55 -34.92 -15.24
C TYR A 54 41.76 -33.91 -14.39
N ASP A 55 41.32 -32.79 -14.96
CA ASP A 55 40.61 -31.74 -14.22
C ASP A 55 39.24 -32.24 -13.74
N GLU A 56 38.50 -32.93 -14.57
CA GLU A 56 37.21 -33.52 -14.18
C GLU A 56 37.35 -34.47 -13.00
N ILE A 57 38.27 -35.43 -13.10
CA ILE A 57 38.41 -36.49 -12.09
C ILE A 57 39.05 -35.98 -10.80
N ILE A 58 40.09 -35.14 -10.92
CA ILE A 58 40.96 -34.75 -9.80
C ILE A 58 40.54 -33.41 -9.19
N VAL A 59 40.03 -32.48 -9.99
CA VAL A 59 39.73 -31.11 -9.55
C VAL A 59 38.24 -30.95 -9.27
N HIS A 60 37.38 -31.36 -10.19
CA HIS A 60 35.95 -31.06 -10.14
C HIS A 60 35.09 -32.20 -9.57
N GLY A 61 35.58 -33.45 -9.67
CA GLY A 61 34.83 -34.64 -9.26
C GLY A 61 33.71 -35.02 -10.24
N THR A 62 33.76 -34.50 -11.47
CA THR A 62 32.83 -34.84 -12.55
C THR A 62 33.25 -36.14 -13.26
N ASN A 63 32.43 -36.60 -14.21
CA ASN A 63 32.65 -37.83 -14.94
C ASN A 63 33.15 -37.56 -16.36
N ALA A 64 34.46 -37.72 -16.56
CA ALA A 64 35.19 -37.57 -17.82
C ALA A 64 34.78 -38.49 -18.99
N THR A 65 33.65 -39.18 -18.89
CA THR A 65 33.06 -39.95 -19.98
C THR A 65 31.67 -39.44 -20.38
N LEU A 66 31.21 -38.35 -19.77
CA LEU A 66 29.90 -37.74 -19.93
C LEU A 66 30.05 -36.21 -19.97
N ASN A 67 29.69 -35.59 -21.09
CA ASN A 67 29.63 -34.12 -21.21
C ASN A 67 28.74 -33.41 -20.18
N ASP A 68 27.89 -34.14 -19.49
CA ASP A 68 26.86 -33.65 -18.56
C ASP A 68 26.75 -34.73 -17.47
N THR A 69 27.38 -34.46 -16.34
CA THR A 69 27.62 -35.42 -15.28
C THR A 69 26.36 -35.68 -14.44
N ASP A 70 25.55 -34.67 -14.16
CA ASP A 70 24.32 -34.82 -13.38
C ASP A 70 23.04 -35.00 -14.22
N GLY A 71 23.13 -34.75 -15.52
CA GLY A 71 22.09 -35.04 -16.49
C GLY A 71 20.96 -34.01 -16.53
N ASP A 72 21.20 -32.78 -16.08
CA ASP A 72 20.21 -31.70 -16.12
C ASP A 72 20.11 -31.05 -17.51
N GLY A 73 21.12 -31.24 -18.36
CA GLY A 73 21.22 -30.77 -19.73
C GLY A 73 22.10 -29.53 -19.95
N VAL A 74 22.77 -29.02 -18.91
CA VAL A 74 23.94 -28.13 -19.01
C VAL A 74 25.20 -29.00 -19.04
N SER A 75 26.21 -28.63 -19.82
CA SER A 75 27.46 -29.40 -19.85
C SER A 75 28.40 -29.00 -18.73
N ASP A 76 29.23 -29.93 -18.25
CA ASP A 76 30.17 -29.68 -17.14
C ASP A 76 31.05 -28.45 -17.41
N TYR A 77 31.55 -28.27 -18.64
CA TYR A 77 32.25 -27.05 -19.03
C TYR A 77 31.43 -25.76 -18.81
N ASP A 78 30.18 -25.74 -19.24
CA ASP A 78 29.32 -24.53 -19.16
C ASP A 78 28.96 -24.23 -17.70
N GLU A 79 28.71 -25.25 -16.88
CA GLU A 79 28.46 -25.06 -15.45
C GLU A 79 29.69 -24.50 -14.74
N LEU A 80 30.87 -25.10 -14.97
CA LEU A 80 32.10 -24.71 -14.28
C LEU A 80 32.66 -23.36 -14.73
N PHE A 81 32.50 -23.01 -16.00
CA PHE A 81 33.21 -21.86 -16.59
C PHE A 81 32.29 -20.76 -17.14
N VAL A 82 30.99 -21.00 -17.29
CA VAL A 82 30.02 -20.00 -17.79
C VAL A 82 29.05 -19.61 -16.69
N HIS A 83 28.33 -20.57 -16.10
CA HIS A 83 27.25 -20.32 -15.16
C HIS A 83 27.71 -20.29 -13.69
N ASN A 84 28.84 -20.93 -13.39
CA ASN A 84 29.34 -21.18 -12.03
C ASN A 84 28.36 -21.99 -11.16
N THR A 85 27.60 -22.87 -11.80
CA THR A 85 26.73 -23.86 -11.17
C THR A 85 27.50 -25.14 -10.88
N SER A 86 26.84 -26.11 -10.24
CA SER A 86 27.43 -27.36 -9.78
C SER A 86 27.21 -28.49 -10.79
N ALA A 87 28.27 -28.85 -11.54
CA ALA A 87 28.27 -29.98 -12.50
C ALA A 87 28.06 -31.40 -11.94
N VAL A 88 27.63 -31.52 -10.68
CA VAL A 88 27.31 -32.78 -10.03
C VAL A 88 25.97 -32.72 -9.30
N ASN A 89 25.24 -31.61 -9.44
CA ASN A 89 23.98 -31.34 -8.78
C ASN A 89 23.08 -30.48 -9.67
N SER A 90 22.05 -31.10 -10.23
CA SER A 90 21.15 -30.54 -11.25
C SER A 90 20.32 -29.33 -10.81
N ASP A 91 20.47 -28.87 -9.57
CA ASP A 91 19.70 -27.80 -8.90
C ASP A 91 20.64 -27.19 -7.84
N SER A 92 21.41 -26.21 -8.28
CA SER A 92 22.58 -25.71 -7.57
C SER A 92 22.26 -24.96 -6.28
N ASP A 93 21.14 -24.24 -6.23
CA ASP A 93 20.70 -23.50 -5.05
C ASP A 93 19.64 -24.24 -4.21
N GLY A 94 19.00 -25.27 -4.78
CA GLY A 94 18.09 -26.16 -4.08
C GLY A 94 16.66 -25.62 -3.95
N ASP A 95 16.23 -24.71 -4.83
CA ASP A 95 14.87 -24.16 -4.83
C ASP A 95 13.83 -25.10 -5.49
N GLY A 96 14.31 -26.05 -6.31
CA GLY A 96 13.50 -27.04 -7.02
C GLY A 96 13.35 -26.81 -8.53
N LEU A 97 13.90 -25.73 -9.08
CA LEU A 97 14.18 -25.55 -10.50
C LEU A 97 15.54 -26.16 -10.83
N SER A 98 15.70 -26.67 -12.05
CA SER A 98 17.02 -27.18 -12.47
C SER A 98 17.87 -26.05 -13.03
N ASP A 99 19.20 -26.20 -12.95
CA ASP A 99 20.13 -25.18 -13.46
C ASP A 99 19.85 -24.87 -14.95
N LEU A 100 19.54 -25.89 -15.77
CA LEU A 100 19.10 -25.68 -17.15
C LEU A 100 17.84 -24.80 -17.27
N GLU A 101 16.82 -25.00 -16.42
CA GLU A 101 15.57 -24.23 -16.49
C GLU A 101 15.82 -22.75 -16.22
N GLU A 102 16.68 -22.46 -15.26
CA GLU A 102 17.03 -21.10 -14.86
C GLU A 102 17.98 -20.45 -15.87
N VAL A 103 18.99 -21.17 -16.36
CA VAL A 103 19.88 -20.69 -17.42
C VAL A 103 19.11 -20.31 -18.70
N LEU A 104 18.02 -21.00 -18.99
CA LEU A 104 17.16 -20.68 -20.14
C LEU A 104 16.22 -19.48 -19.90
N ASN A 105 16.01 -19.07 -18.65
CA ASN A 105 15.16 -17.95 -18.28
C ASN A 105 16.00 -16.77 -17.72
N PRO A 106 16.13 -15.65 -18.44
CA PRO A 106 16.96 -14.53 -18.01
C PRO A 106 16.49 -13.82 -16.73
N LYS A 107 15.31 -14.16 -16.21
CA LYS A 107 14.75 -13.63 -14.96
C LYS A 107 15.16 -14.43 -13.73
N LEU A 108 15.65 -15.65 -13.94
CA LEU A 108 16.05 -16.57 -12.88
C LEU A 108 17.57 -16.56 -12.73
N ASN A 109 18.03 -16.96 -11.56
CA ASN A 109 19.45 -17.09 -11.27
C ASN A 109 19.71 -18.43 -10.55
N PRO A 110 20.43 -19.38 -11.17
CA PRO A 110 20.65 -20.75 -10.64
C PRO A 110 21.52 -20.83 -9.37
N LEU A 111 21.76 -19.69 -8.74
CA LEU A 111 22.54 -19.53 -7.53
C LEU A 111 21.76 -18.75 -6.46
N SER A 112 20.47 -18.50 -6.67
CA SER A 112 19.60 -17.69 -5.80
C SER A 112 18.20 -18.27 -5.76
N THR A 113 17.82 -18.79 -4.59
CA THR A 113 16.50 -19.39 -4.37
C THR A 113 15.34 -18.38 -4.39
N ASP A 114 15.65 -17.08 -4.41
CA ASP A 114 14.74 -15.93 -4.32
C ASP A 114 15.49 -14.76 -5.01
N GLY A 115 15.10 -14.45 -6.23
CA GLY A 115 15.83 -13.60 -7.17
C GLY A 115 15.71 -12.11 -6.88
N ASP A 116 14.57 -11.67 -6.37
CA ASP A 116 14.26 -10.28 -6.05
C ASP A 116 14.26 -9.96 -4.55
N GLU A 117 14.45 -10.97 -3.71
CA GLU A 117 14.52 -10.92 -2.25
C GLU A 117 13.20 -10.46 -1.59
N ASP A 118 12.05 -10.74 -2.20
CA ASP A 118 10.73 -10.41 -1.63
C ASP A 118 10.22 -11.42 -0.59
N GLY A 119 10.85 -12.60 -0.53
CA GLY A 119 10.52 -13.69 0.40
C GLY A 119 9.67 -14.82 -0.18
N ILE A 120 9.38 -14.80 -1.48
CA ILE A 120 8.85 -15.92 -2.26
C ILE A 120 10.03 -16.55 -3.04
N SER A 121 10.10 -17.87 -3.09
CA SER A 121 11.14 -18.53 -3.90
C SER A 121 10.80 -18.50 -5.39
N ASP A 122 11.80 -18.38 -6.24
CA ASP A 122 11.71 -18.45 -7.71
C ASP A 122 10.85 -19.64 -8.20
N TYR A 123 11.05 -20.83 -7.61
CA TYR A 123 10.21 -21.99 -7.87
C TYR A 123 8.71 -21.71 -7.65
N ASP A 124 8.33 -21.11 -6.52
CA ASP A 124 6.94 -20.85 -6.16
C ASP A 124 6.34 -19.75 -7.04
N GLU A 125 7.11 -18.73 -7.38
CA GLU A 125 6.68 -17.71 -8.33
C GLU A 125 6.41 -18.30 -9.70
N VAL A 126 7.32 -19.10 -10.24
CA VAL A 126 7.19 -19.69 -11.58
C VAL A 126 6.11 -20.78 -11.63
N ARG A 127 5.95 -21.57 -10.56
CA ARG A 127 5.09 -22.79 -10.57
C ARG A 127 3.77 -22.62 -9.86
N THR A 128 3.68 -21.77 -8.84
CA THR A 128 2.53 -21.64 -7.96
C THR A 128 1.76 -20.35 -8.22
N TYR A 129 2.44 -19.19 -8.16
CA TYR A 129 1.79 -17.88 -8.18
C TYR A 129 1.77 -17.22 -9.57
N MET A 130 2.65 -17.66 -10.47
CA MET A 130 2.83 -17.10 -11.81
C MET A 130 3.21 -15.61 -11.80
N THR A 131 3.92 -15.17 -10.75
CA THR A 131 4.51 -13.84 -10.59
C THR A 131 5.84 -13.73 -11.34
N ASP A 132 6.43 -12.54 -11.32
CA ASP A 132 7.69 -12.20 -11.95
C ASP A 132 8.87 -12.36 -10.97
N PRO A 133 9.69 -13.42 -11.08
CA PRO A 133 10.73 -13.73 -10.10
C PRO A 133 11.92 -12.77 -10.06
N ASP A 134 11.91 -11.72 -10.90
CA ASP A 134 12.88 -10.64 -10.86
C ASP A 134 12.29 -9.30 -10.35
N ALA A 135 11.05 -9.31 -9.84
CA ALA A 135 10.33 -8.12 -9.43
C ALA A 135 9.38 -8.38 -8.25
N ALA A 136 9.76 -7.84 -7.08
CA ALA A 136 9.03 -7.99 -5.82
C ALA A 136 7.57 -7.46 -5.83
N ASP A 137 7.14 -6.81 -6.91
CA ASP A 137 5.81 -6.26 -7.17
C ASP A 137 5.56 -6.47 -8.67
N SER A 138 4.88 -7.57 -8.98
CA SER A 138 4.73 -8.09 -10.34
C SER A 138 3.86 -7.20 -11.23
N ASP A 139 2.83 -6.57 -10.66
CA ASP A 139 1.85 -5.78 -11.39
C ASP A 139 2.07 -4.26 -11.29
N LEU A 140 3.00 -3.84 -10.43
CA LEU A 140 3.46 -2.48 -10.20
C LEU A 140 2.37 -1.57 -9.63
N ASP A 141 1.48 -2.11 -8.79
CA ASP A 141 0.48 -1.34 -8.07
C ASP A 141 1.00 -0.69 -6.77
N GLY A 142 2.10 -1.23 -6.22
CA GLY A 142 2.78 -0.76 -5.01
C GLY A 142 2.65 -1.68 -3.79
N VAL A 143 1.95 -2.81 -3.90
CA VAL A 143 1.95 -3.91 -2.93
C VAL A 143 2.93 -4.99 -3.41
N SER A 144 3.69 -5.62 -2.51
CA SER A 144 4.63 -6.68 -2.93
C SER A 144 3.91 -8.00 -3.12
N ASP A 145 4.41 -8.88 -3.99
CA ASP A 145 3.81 -10.18 -4.28
C ASP A 145 3.66 -11.01 -2.99
N TYR A 146 4.71 -11.03 -2.15
CA TYR A 146 4.67 -11.60 -0.81
C TYR A 146 3.50 -11.06 0.04
N GLU A 147 3.29 -9.75 0.08
CA GLU A 147 2.23 -9.11 0.88
C GLU A 147 0.85 -9.46 0.35
N GLU A 148 0.65 -9.43 -0.96
CA GLU A 148 -0.59 -9.81 -1.60
C GLU A 148 -0.95 -11.26 -1.33
N ILE A 149 -0.01 -12.18 -1.54
CA ILE A 149 -0.24 -13.61 -1.37
C ILE A 149 -0.46 -13.97 0.10
N LEU A 150 0.35 -13.45 1.03
CA LEU A 150 0.34 -13.91 2.42
C LEU A 150 -0.50 -13.05 3.36
N VAL A 151 -0.58 -11.74 3.13
CA VAL A 151 -1.24 -10.78 4.03
C VAL A 151 -2.63 -10.42 3.51
N PHE A 152 -2.73 -9.85 2.31
CA PHE A 152 -3.97 -9.22 1.83
C PHE A 152 -4.89 -10.16 1.06
N LYS A 153 -4.35 -11.26 0.51
CA LYS A 153 -5.06 -12.24 -0.33
C LYS A 153 -5.58 -11.68 -1.65
N THR A 154 -5.00 -10.58 -2.12
CA THR A 154 -5.17 -10.04 -3.47
C THR A 154 -4.40 -10.89 -4.50
N ASP A 155 -4.68 -10.67 -5.78
CA ASP A 155 -4.02 -11.32 -6.90
C ASP A 155 -2.77 -10.51 -7.31
N PRO A 156 -1.55 -11.03 -7.09
CA PRO A 156 -0.31 -10.29 -7.33
C PRO A 156 -0.04 -9.95 -8.81
N ASN A 157 -0.91 -10.39 -9.71
CA ASN A 157 -0.83 -10.10 -11.13
C ASN A 157 -1.93 -9.12 -11.59
N SER A 158 -2.67 -8.50 -10.67
CA SER A 158 -3.82 -7.65 -10.97
C SER A 158 -3.90 -6.44 -10.06
N THR A 159 -3.67 -5.25 -10.63
CA THR A 159 -3.61 -3.99 -9.88
C THR A 159 -4.95 -3.56 -9.23
N ASP A 160 -5.97 -4.39 -9.35
CA ASP A 160 -7.39 -4.22 -8.98
C ASP A 160 -7.97 -5.65 -8.98
N SER A 161 -7.91 -6.31 -7.84
CA SER A 161 -8.16 -7.74 -7.68
C SER A 161 -9.64 -8.11 -7.77
N ASP A 162 -10.54 -7.23 -7.33
CA ASP A 162 -11.99 -7.46 -7.38
C ASP A 162 -12.69 -6.77 -8.56
N GLY A 163 -11.99 -5.87 -9.26
CA GLY A 163 -12.42 -5.25 -10.51
C GLY A 163 -13.43 -4.12 -10.32
N ASP A 164 -13.46 -3.49 -9.15
CA ASP A 164 -14.38 -2.38 -8.86
C ASP A 164 -13.86 -1.02 -9.37
N GLY A 165 -12.55 -0.93 -9.68
CA GLY A 165 -11.88 0.24 -10.20
C GLY A 165 -11.02 1.01 -9.19
N LEU A 166 -10.95 0.59 -7.94
CA LEU A 166 -9.90 0.94 -6.99
C LEU A 166 -8.70 0.02 -7.18
N LYS A 167 -7.53 0.47 -6.74
CA LYS A 167 -6.31 -0.35 -6.77
C LYS A 167 -6.14 -1.04 -5.43
N ASP A 168 -5.57 -2.24 -5.44
CA ASP A 168 -5.33 -3.01 -4.22
C ASP A 168 -4.50 -2.20 -3.21
N TYR A 169 -3.44 -1.51 -3.68
CA TYR A 169 -2.69 -0.57 -2.85
C TYR A 169 -3.56 0.50 -2.17
N ASP A 170 -4.45 1.15 -2.93
CA ASP A 170 -5.30 2.22 -2.40
C ASP A 170 -6.28 1.64 -1.35
N GLU A 171 -6.83 0.48 -1.61
CA GLU A 171 -7.75 -0.20 -0.70
C GLU A 171 -7.07 -0.62 0.60
N VAL A 172 -5.96 -1.34 0.52
CA VAL A 172 -5.30 -1.89 1.71
C VAL A 172 -4.59 -0.83 2.55
N PHE A 173 -3.95 0.17 1.92
CA PHE A 173 -3.10 1.15 2.63
C PHE A 173 -3.75 2.51 2.84
N ILE A 174 -4.69 2.94 1.98
CA ILE A 174 -5.34 4.25 2.10
C ILE A 174 -6.72 4.12 2.74
N PHE A 175 -7.57 3.26 2.21
CA PHE A 175 -8.95 3.13 2.65
C PHE A 175 -9.15 2.10 3.76
N GLN A 176 -8.20 1.18 3.92
CA GLN A 176 -8.29 0.04 4.83
C GLN A 176 -9.55 -0.79 4.56
N SER A 177 -9.89 -0.94 3.27
CA SER A 177 -10.98 -1.78 2.76
C SER A 177 -10.45 -3.14 2.32
N ASN A 178 -11.32 -4.01 1.81
CA ASN A 178 -10.95 -5.35 1.36
C ASN A 178 -10.87 -5.41 -0.17
N GLY A 179 -9.67 -5.30 -0.74
CA GLY A 179 -9.45 -5.37 -2.20
C GLY A 179 -9.72 -6.71 -2.88
N THR A 180 -10.34 -7.66 -2.17
CA THR A 180 -10.90 -8.88 -2.78
C THR A 180 -12.43 -8.85 -2.87
N ASN A 181 -13.04 -7.73 -2.48
CA ASN A 181 -14.48 -7.57 -2.36
C ASN A 181 -14.94 -6.14 -2.68
N ALA A 182 -15.46 -5.97 -3.89
CA ALA A 182 -15.91 -4.70 -4.48
C ALA A 182 -17.00 -3.91 -3.71
N ASP A 183 -17.51 -4.46 -2.61
CA ASP A 183 -18.51 -3.86 -1.70
C ASP A 183 -18.14 -4.33 -0.28
N SER A 184 -17.16 -3.65 0.30
CA SER A 184 -16.43 -4.04 1.51
C SER A 184 -17.33 -4.15 2.72
N ASP A 185 -18.24 -3.19 2.92
CA ASP A 185 -19.17 -3.23 4.03
C ASP A 185 -20.44 -4.03 3.73
N GLY A 186 -20.76 -4.29 2.46
CA GLY A 186 -21.87 -5.12 2.02
C GLY A 186 -23.23 -4.43 2.13
N ASP A 187 -23.31 -3.12 1.92
CA ASP A 187 -24.56 -2.36 1.90
C ASP A 187 -25.22 -2.31 0.51
N GLY A 188 -24.45 -2.58 -0.55
CA GLY A 188 -24.87 -2.59 -1.94
C GLY A 188 -24.34 -1.45 -2.81
N VAL A 189 -23.55 -0.53 -2.26
CA VAL A 189 -22.75 0.46 -3.00
C VAL A 189 -21.34 -0.12 -3.21
N LEU A 190 -20.72 0.11 -4.37
CA LEU A 190 -19.35 -0.36 -4.61
C LEU A 190 -18.33 0.59 -3.98
N ASP A 191 -17.21 0.08 -3.49
CA ASP A 191 -16.17 0.88 -2.81
C ASP A 191 -15.69 2.05 -3.70
N PHE A 192 -15.47 1.78 -4.99
CA PHE A 192 -15.16 2.80 -5.98
C PHE A 192 -16.22 3.92 -6.04
N ASP A 193 -17.50 3.57 -6.05
CA ASP A 193 -18.62 4.52 -6.12
C ASP A 193 -18.72 5.35 -4.84
N GLU A 194 -18.49 4.73 -3.68
CA GLU A 194 -18.43 5.43 -2.41
C GLU A 194 -17.32 6.47 -2.39
N VAL A 195 -16.11 6.13 -2.83
CA VAL A 195 -14.97 7.06 -2.85
C VAL A 195 -15.15 8.15 -3.90
N LYS A 196 -15.57 7.80 -5.11
CA LYS A 196 -15.52 8.72 -6.26
C LYS A 196 -16.80 9.52 -6.47
N ASN A 197 -17.96 8.95 -6.11
CA ASN A 197 -19.26 9.51 -6.47
C ASN A 197 -20.05 10.02 -5.27
N TYR A 198 -20.01 9.32 -4.13
CA TYR A 198 -20.90 9.61 -3.00
C TYR A 198 -20.20 10.19 -1.77
N ASN A 199 -18.90 9.93 -1.63
CA ASN A 199 -18.08 10.31 -0.48
C ASN A 199 -18.62 9.71 0.84
N THR A 200 -19.19 8.51 0.76
CA THR A 200 -19.59 7.66 1.89
C THR A 200 -18.41 6.82 2.37
N SER A 201 -18.61 6.10 3.47
CA SER A 201 -17.59 5.31 4.13
C SER A 201 -17.61 3.85 3.65
N ILE A 202 -16.57 3.45 2.94
CA ILE A 202 -16.34 2.06 2.45
C ILE A 202 -16.48 0.95 3.51
N ASN A 203 -16.25 1.30 4.77
CA ASN A 203 -16.26 0.36 5.89
C ASN A 203 -17.49 0.50 6.80
N SER A 204 -18.52 1.25 6.40
CA SER A 204 -19.71 1.53 7.22
C SER A 204 -20.96 1.67 6.37
N LYS A 205 -21.83 0.66 6.45
CA LYS A 205 -23.09 0.58 5.69
C LYS A 205 -24.06 1.76 5.90
N ASP A 206 -23.77 2.62 6.85
CA ASP A 206 -24.57 3.73 7.36
C ASP A 206 -23.56 4.80 7.78
N SER A 207 -23.30 5.75 6.88
CA SER A 207 -22.21 6.71 6.98
C SER A 207 -22.48 7.85 7.96
N ASP A 208 -23.74 8.23 8.15
CA ASP A 208 -24.13 9.27 9.11
C ASP A 208 -24.69 8.73 10.42
N GLY A 209 -25.04 7.45 10.48
CA GLY A 209 -25.45 6.74 11.69
C GLY A 209 -26.91 6.93 12.07
N ASP A 210 -27.77 7.36 11.15
CA ASP A 210 -29.19 7.61 11.41
C ASP A 210 -30.04 6.31 11.44
N GLY A 211 -29.48 5.21 10.93
CA GLY A 211 -30.06 3.87 10.87
C GLY A 211 -30.60 3.46 9.49
N LEU A 212 -30.51 4.32 8.49
CA LEU A 212 -30.75 4.01 7.08
C LEU A 212 -29.41 3.57 6.43
N LEU A 213 -29.47 2.71 5.41
CA LEU A 213 -28.24 2.27 4.73
C LEU A 213 -27.90 3.25 3.61
N ASP A 214 -26.62 3.47 3.33
CA ASP A 214 -26.18 4.42 2.30
C ASP A 214 -26.79 4.05 0.93
N TYR A 215 -26.82 2.75 0.59
CA TYR A 215 -27.54 2.25 -0.58
C TYR A 215 -29.01 2.70 -0.65
N ASP A 216 -29.75 2.54 0.45
CA ASP A 216 -31.17 2.87 0.51
C ASP A 216 -31.37 4.39 0.35
N GLU A 217 -30.51 5.19 0.96
CA GLU A 217 -30.54 6.63 0.82
C GLU A 217 -30.27 7.09 -0.61
N ILE A 218 -29.20 6.58 -1.21
CA ILE A 218 -28.76 6.99 -2.55
C ILE A 218 -29.72 6.51 -3.63
N PHE A 219 -30.15 5.25 -3.57
CA PHE A 219 -30.86 4.59 -4.67
C PHE A 219 -32.36 4.41 -4.45
N VAL A 220 -32.85 4.47 -3.21
CA VAL A 220 -34.28 4.26 -2.88
C VAL A 220 -34.95 5.59 -2.52
N TYR A 221 -34.43 6.31 -1.53
CA TYR A 221 -35.07 7.50 -0.97
C TYR A 221 -34.58 8.81 -1.61
N ASN A 222 -33.40 8.81 -2.23
CA ASN A 222 -32.70 10.00 -2.75
C ASN A 222 -32.41 11.04 -1.66
N THR A 223 -32.17 10.57 -0.44
CA THR A 223 -31.67 11.37 0.69
C THR A 223 -30.15 11.46 0.66
N SER A 224 -29.57 12.20 1.59
CA SER A 224 -28.13 12.37 1.72
C SER A 224 -27.58 11.40 2.76
N ALA A 225 -26.82 10.39 2.31
CA ALA A 225 -26.09 9.43 3.17
C ALA A 225 -24.95 10.02 4.04
N LEU A 226 -24.94 11.34 4.23
CA LEU A 226 -23.95 12.07 5.02
C LEU A 226 -24.63 13.00 6.03
N LEU A 227 -25.96 12.99 6.11
CA LEU A 227 -26.77 13.89 6.89
C LEU A 227 -27.95 13.12 7.48
N GLU A 228 -27.96 12.93 8.80
CA GLU A 228 -29.06 12.24 9.50
C GLU A 228 -30.45 12.82 9.19
N ASP A 229 -30.52 14.07 8.73
CA ASP A 229 -31.75 14.83 8.43
C ASP A 229 -31.49 15.66 7.17
N THR A 230 -31.98 15.17 6.02
CA THR A 230 -31.66 15.73 4.70
C THR A 230 -32.29 17.11 4.47
N ASP A 231 -33.51 17.33 4.96
CA ASP A 231 -34.21 18.60 4.77
C ASP A 231 -34.02 19.61 5.92
N GLY A 232 -33.52 19.14 7.06
CA GLY A 232 -33.11 19.94 8.19
C GLY A 232 -34.26 20.37 9.11
N ASP A 233 -35.40 19.68 9.08
CA ASP A 233 -36.58 20.02 9.87
C ASP A 233 -36.51 19.51 11.32
N GLY A 234 -35.60 18.58 11.61
CA GLY A 234 -35.33 17.98 12.91
C GLY A 234 -35.84 16.55 13.09
N VAL A 235 -36.42 15.92 12.08
CA VAL A 235 -36.71 14.48 12.02
C VAL A 235 -35.65 13.80 11.17
N SER A 236 -35.10 12.66 11.62
CA SER A 236 -34.12 11.96 10.80
C SER A 236 -34.77 11.21 9.64
N ASP A 237 -34.05 11.06 8.54
CA ASP A 237 -34.53 10.43 7.32
C ASP A 237 -35.05 9.00 7.60
N PHE A 238 -34.31 8.24 8.41
CA PHE A 238 -34.73 6.92 8.91
C PHE A 238 -36.10 6.96 9.60
N LEU A 239 -36.35 7.94 10.48
CA LEU A 239 -37.61 8.02 11.23
C LEU A 239 -38.78 8.42 10.33
N GLU A 240 -38.54 9.30 9.38
CA GLU A 240 -39.55 9.70 8.41
C GLU A 240 -40.03 8.52 7.59
N VAL A 241 -39.11 7.73 7.02
CA VAL A 241 -39.48 6.62 6.14
C VAL A 241 -39.98 5.39 6.91
N THR A 242 -39.42 5.08 8.09
CA THR A 242 -39.76 3.84 8.82
C THR A 242 -40.94 3.98 9.76
N LYS A 243 -41.13 5.16 10.36
CA LYS A 243 -42.07 5.33 11.48
C LYS A 243 -43.20 6.30 11.16
N PHE A 244 -42.89 7.44 10.57
CA PHE A 244 -43.87 8.51 10.39
C PHE A 244 -44.52 8.51 9.00
N SER A 245 -43.92 7.82 8.02
CA SER A 245 -44.36 7.82 6.61
C SER A 245 -44.40 9.25 6.03
N LEU A 246 -43.38 10.03 6.36
CA LEU A 246 -43.13 11.38 5.88
C LEU A 246 -42.15 11.35 4.70
N ASN A 247 -41.99 12.47 4.02
CA ASN A 247 -41.10 12.63 2.88
C ASN A 247 -39.80 13.32 3.33
N PRO A 248 -38.66 12.61 3.40
CA PRO A 248 -37.40 13.11 3.94
C PRO A 248 -36.68 14.18 3.09
N LEU A 249 -37.40 14.77 2.16
CA LEU A 249 -36.93 15.81 1.25
C LEU A 249 -37.77 17.09 1.38
N SER A 250 -38.58 17.22 2.43
CA SER A 250 -39.59 18.27 2.58
C SER A 250 -39.97 18.54 4.02
N GLU A 251 -39.53 19.69 4.57
CA GLU A 251 -39.84 20.17 5.93
C GLU A 251 -41.35 20.18 6.30
N ASP A 252 -42.23 20.10 5.30
CA ASP A 252 -43.69 20.01 5.41
C ASP A 252 -44.20 19.09 4.28
N SER A 253 -44.33 17.80 4.58
CA SER A 253 -44.65 16.74 3.63
C SER A 253 -46.02 16.88 2.96
N ASP A 254 -47.02 17.39 3.69
CA ASP A 254 -48.39 17.49 3.20
C ASP A 254 -48.79 18.92 2.76
N GLY A 255 -47.94 19.90 3.06
CA GLY A 255 -48.08 21.31 2.66
C GLY A 255 -49.16 22.05 3.44
N ASP A 256 -49.54 21.58 4.64
CA ASP A 256 -50.60 22.19 5.45
C ASP A 256 -50.11 23.38 6.32
N GLY A 257 -48.79 23.57 6.40
CA GLY A 257 -48.12 24.64 7.14
C GLY A 257 -47.73 24.28 8.58
N ILE A 258 -47.83 23.01 8.97
CA ILE A 258 -47.18 22.42 10.16
C ILE A 258 -45.94 21.67 9.67
N SER A 259 -44.80 21.81 10.35
CA SER A 259 -43.60 21.06 9.95
C SER A 259 -43.69 19.60 10.36
N ASP A 260 -42.99 18.75 9.63
CA ASP A 260 -42.94 17.31 9.86
C ASP A 260 -42.46 16.96 11.28
N TYR A 261 -41.49 17.71 11.82
CA TYR A 261 -41.07 17.64 13.22
C TYR A 261 -42.21 17.90 14.23
N ASP A 262 -43.00 18.95 14.00
CA ASP A 262 -44.11 19.29 14.88
C ASP A 262 -45.20 18.21 14.81
N GLU A 263 -45.47 17.65 13.62
CA GLU A 263 -46.38 16.52 13.45
C GLU A 263 -45.90 15.27 14.19
N ALA A 264 -44.63 14.89 13.97
CA ALA A 264 -43.99 13.71 14.51
C ALA A 264 -43.91 13.71 16.05
N TYR A 265 -43.61 14.87 16.67
CA TYR A 265 -43.29 14.96 18.10
C TYR A 265 -44.31 15.72 18.95
N PHE A 266 -45.15 16.58 18.37
CA PHE A 266 -46.12 17.39 19.13
C PHE A 266 -47.58 17.01 18.89
N PHE A 267 -47.95 16.56 17.68
CA PHE A 267 -49.35 16.31 17.34
C PHE A 267 -49.76 14.84 17.32
N GLY A 268 -48.82 13.88 17.17
CA GLY A 268 -49.01 12.47 17.53
C GLY A 268 -50.15 11.71 16.81
N GLU A 269 -50.77 12.32 15.82
CA GLU A 269 -51.77 11.72 14.94
C GLU A 269 -51.26 11.88 13.51
N TYR A 270 -51.01 10.73 12.86
CA TYR A 270 -50.65 10.52 11.45
C TYR A 270 -51.08 11.64 10.49
N PRO A 271 -50.30 11.94 9.42
CA PRO A 271 -50.67 12.88 8.36
C PRO A 271 -51.89 12.34 7.63
N SER A 272 -53.07 12.62 8.18
CA SER A 272 -54.32 12.11 7.69
C SER A 272 -54.97 13.18 6.84
N LEU A 273 -54.42 13.48 5.65
CA LEU A 273 -55.13 14.23 4.59
C LEU A 273 -56.07 15.30 5.18
N MET A 274 -55.58 16.14 6.09
CA MET A 274 -56.48 17.05 6.78
C MET A 274 -57.01 18.00 5.71
N PRO A 275 -58.33 18.11 5.52
CA PRO A 275 -58.85 18.83 4.37
C PRO A 275 -58.46 20.29 4.51
N SER A 276 -57.55 20.71 3.62
CA SER A 276 -57.19 22.08 3.28
C SER A 276 -58.08 23.12 3.96
N ARG A 277 -57.56 23.79 4.99
CA ARG A 277 -58.15 25.04 5.47
C ARG A 277 -57.84 26.18 4.50
N THR A 278 -58.25 26.03 3.25
CA THR A 278 -58.41 27.18 2.36
C THR A 278 -59.67 27.94 2.77
N PRO A 279 -59.59 29.24 3.11
CA PRO A 279 -60.77 30.07 3.22
C PRO A 279 -61.35 30.22 1.81
N SER A 280 -62.47 29.56 1.52
CA SER A 280 -63.23 29.80 0.29
C SER A 280 -63.69 31.27 0.29
N GLU A 281 -63.06 32.08 -0.55
CA GLU A 281 -63.58 33.40 -0.92
C GLU A 281 -64.95 33.26 -1.60
N SER A 282 -65.99 33.85 -0.98
CA SER A 282 -66.98 34.75 -1.61
C SER A 282 -68.34 34.68 -0.91
N PRO A 283 -68.91 35.82 -0.45
CA PRO A 283 -70.19 35.85 0.24
C PRO A 283 -71.36 35.95 -0.76
N SER A 284 -72.34 35.07 -0.63
CA SER A 284 -73.64 35.19 -1.30
C SER A 284 -74.72 35.38 -0.24
N GLY A 285 -75.28 36.58 -0.12
CA GLY A 285 -76.42 36.83 0.74
C GLY A 285 -76.68 38.30 1.05
N THR A 286 -77.65 38.86 0.34
CA THR A 286 -78.22 40.24 0.37
C THR A 286 -78.68 40.77 1.74
N PRO A 287 -78.84 42.10 1.91
CA PRO A 287 -78.83 42.81 3.20
C PRO A 287 -80.20 42.91 3.88
N SER A 288 -80.21 43.01 5.21
CA SER A 288 -81.38 43.45 5.99
C SER A 288 -81.08 44.66 6.87
N LEU A 289 -82.03 45.60 6.82
CA LEU A 289 -82.05 46.98 7.30
C LEU A 289 -82.13 47.10 8.83
N PHE A 290 -81.33 47.99 9.44
CA PHE A 290 -81.75 49.12 10.31
C PHE A 290 -80.50 49.84 10.91
N PRO A 291 -80.47 51.19 11.03
CA PRO A 291 -79.31 51.94 11.50
C PRO A 291 -79.46 52.45 12.95
N SER A 292 -78.35 52.65 13.69
CA SER A 292 -78.02 53.92 14.37
C SER A 292 -76.87 53.81 15.40
N TYR A 293 -75.90 54.72 15.25
CA TYR A 293 -75.16 55.52 16.26
C TYR A 293 -73.61 55.53 16.13
N ILE A 294 -73.13 56.75 15.90
CA ILE A 294 -71.76 57.34 15.91
C ILE A 294 -71.75 58.33 17.12
N PRO A 295 -70.65 58.96 17.69
CA PRO A 295 -69.19 58.94 17.41
C PRO A 295 -68.20 58.89 18.63
N SER A 296 -66.90 58.85 18.29
CA SER A 296 -65.72 59.57 18.89
C SER A 296 -65.15 59.08 20.24
N TYR A 297 -63.83 59.01 20.48
CA TYR A 297 -62.79 60.05 20.30
C TYR A 297 -61.35 59.47 20.19
N ARG A 298 -60.49 60.13 19.39
CA ARG A 298 -59.02 60.27 19.56
C ARG A 298 -58.79 61.57 20.40
N PRO A 299 -57.73 61.74 21.22
CA PRO A 299 -56.32 61.90 20.76
C PRO A 299 -55.21 61.38 21.75
N SER A 300 -54.06 60.87 21.27
CA SER A 300 -52.71 61.50 21.19
C SER A 300 -51.89 61.72 22.48
N ALA A 301 -50.62 61.26 22.41
CA ALA A 301 -49.35 61.75 22.99
C ALA A 301 -48.85 61.27 24.38
N ALA A 302 -47.56 60.90 24.38
CA ALA A 302 -46.65 60.46 25.47
C ALA A 302 -46.03 61.66 26.25
N PRO A 303 -44.93 61.58 27.05
CA PRO A 303 -44.21 60.46 27.72
C PRO A 303 -43.76 60.74 29.21
N SER A 304 -43.05 59.77 29.81
CA SER A 304 -41.82 59.91 30.66
C SER A 304 -41.82 59.64 32.18
N SER A 305 -40.70 58.99 32.59
CA SER A 305 -39.86 59.15 33.80
C SER A 305 -40.00 58.27 35.07
N SER A 306 -38.89 57.58 35.36
CA SER A 306 -38.35 56.92 36.59
C SER A 306 -38.11 57.92 37.77
N PRO A 307 -37.48 57.64 38.96
CA PRO A 307 -36.57 56.52 39.34
C PRO A 307 -36.48 56.04 40.84
N SER A 308 -35.66 54.98 41.06
CA SER A 308 -34.71 54.54 42.15
C SER A 308 -34.84 54.94 43.65
N LEU A 309 -34.35 54.18 44.66
CA LEU A 309 -32.93 54.00 45.12
C LEU A 309 -32.86 53.18 46.49
N VAL A 310 -32.10 52.07 46.66
CA VAL A 310 -30.74 51.81 47.32
C VAL A 310 -30.66 51.51 48.86
N PRO A 311 -29.52 51.08 49.50
CA PRO A 311 -28.44 50.07 49.18
C PRO A 311 -27.77 49.31 50.40
N SER A 312 -26.78 48.44 50.06
CA SER A 312 -25.45 48.14 50.70
C SER A 312 -25.39 47.21 51.94
N LEU A 313 -24.44 46.25 52.05
CA LEU A 313 -22.97 46.44 52.18
C LEU A 313 -22.11 45.26 51.65
N ASP A 314 -20.97 45.64 51.07
CA ASP A 314 -19.72 44.91 50.66
C ASP A 314 -18.72 44.90 51.88
N PRO A 315 -17.39 44.53 51.89
CA PRO A 315 -16.50 44.20 50.76
C PRO A 315 -15.29 43.23 50.94
N SER A 316 -14.68 42.92 49.78
CA SER A 316 -13.22 42.94 49.45
C SER A 316 -12.30 41.84 50.03
N SER A 317 -11.36 41.22 49.29
CA SER A 317 -10.26 41.80 48.48
C SER A 317 -9.68 40.77 47.49
N THR A 318 -9.65 40.95 46.15
CA THR A 318 -8.85 41.88 45.28
C THR A 318 -7.38 41.43 45.04
N PRO A 319 -6.63 41.89 44.00
CA PRO A 319 -7.02 42.39 42.65
C PRO A 319 -6.00 42.10 41.47
N THR A 320 -6.45 42.08 40.19
CA THR A 320 -6.19 43.06 39.07
C THR A 320 -4.96 42.90 38.16
N ILE A 321 -4.87 43.36 36.89
CA ILE A 321 -5.64 44.18 35.89
C ILE A 321 -4.97 43.88 34.50
N MET A 322 -5.67 43.62 33.37
CA MET A 322 -6.16 44.52 32.27
C MET A 322 -5.06 45.34 31.51
N PRO A 323 -5.23 45.86 30.25
CA PRO A 323 -6.47 46.02 29.47
C PRO A 323 -6.45 45.84 27.91
N THR A 324 -7.67 46.01 27.38
CA THR A 324 -8.32 45.95 26.03
C THR A 324 -8.02 47.19 25.12
N PRO A 325 -8.81 47.63 24.08
CA PRO A 325 -10.03 47.11 23.37
C PRO A 325 -10.16 47.32 21.81
N ARG A 326 -11.18 46.63 21.23
CA ARG A 326 -12.08 46.75 20.02
C ARG A 326 -12.38 48.18 19.41
N PRO A 327 -13.21 48.43 18.33
CA PRO A 327 -14.07 47.56 17.43
C PRO A 327 -14.34 47.97 15.90
N THR A 328 -14.86 47.00 15.10
CA THR A 328 -15.88 46.98 13.98
C THR A 328 -16.01 48.01 12.82
N ARG A 329 -16.19 47.52 11.56
CA ARG A 329 -17.36 47.75 10.63
C ARG A 329 -17.26 47.01 9.25
N ARG A 330 -18.44 46.77 8.65
CA ARG A 330 -18.89 45.97 7.45
C ARG A 330 -18.99 46.87 6.15
N PRO A 331 -19.68 46.51 5.02
CA PRO A 331 -19.37 45.71 3.80
C PRO A 331 -19.27 46.52 2.45
N THR A 332 -19.18 45.78 1.31
CA THR A 332 -19.56 46.06 -0.13
C THR A 332 -18.52 46.58 -1.14
N MET A 333 -18.42 45.92 -2.31
CA MET A 333 -18.65 46.47 -3.68
C MET A 333 -18.44 45.40 -4.78
N GLU A 334 -19.48 45.10 -5.56
CA GLU A 334 -19.42 44.85 -7.01
C GLU A 334 -19.78 46.19 -7.71
N PRO A 335 -19.39 46.50 -8.98
CA PRO A 335 -19.74 45.70 -10.17
C PRO A 335 -18.79 45.74 -11.40
N SER A 336 -19.13 44.90 -12.41
CA SER A 336 -19.23 45.21 -13.86
C SER A 336 -18.28 44.51 -14.86
N GLY A 337 -18.91 43.72 -15.77
CA GLY A 337 -18.69 43.79 -17.23
C GLY A 337 -17.74 42.78 -17.90
N GLY A 338 -18.29 41.76 -18.57
CA GLY A 338 -17.61 41.04 -19.68
C GLY A 338 -17.60 41.85 -20.99
N PRO A 339 -17.38 41.26 -22.19
CA PRO A 339 -16.91 39.90 -22.53
C PRO A 339 -15.73 39.89 -23.55
N THR A 340 -15.24 38.70 -23.95
CA THR A 340 -15.05 38.22 -25.35
C THR A 340 -13.75 37.44 -25.67
N HIS A 341 -13.97 36.23 -26.22
CA HIS A 341 -13.21 35.49 -27.23
C HIS A 341 -11.88 34.74 -26.90
N GLN A 342 -12.03 33.41 -26.77
CA GLN A 342 -11.17 32.32 -27.32
C GLN A 342 -10.90 32.52 -28.86
N PRO A 343 -10.00 31.79 -29.57
CA PRO A 343 -9.24 30.58 -29.20
C PRO A 343 -7.79 30.38 -29.78
N SER A 344 -7.14 29.30 -29.31
CA SER A 344 -6.44 28.23 -30.09
C SER A 344 -4.98 28.36 -30.61
N ASP A 345 -4.29 27.20 -30.47
CA ASP A 345 -3.19 26.56 -31.22
C ASP A 345 -1.69 26.80 -30.91
N GLN A 346 -1.01 25.66 -30.66
CA GLN A 346 0.44 25.43 -30.79
C GLN A 346 0.94 25.62 -32.24
N PRO A 347 2.26 25.84 -32.45
CA PRO A 347 3.07 24.73 -33.00
C PRO A 347 4.57 24.67 -32.57
N SER A 348 5.05 23.41 -32.43
CA SER A 348 6.32 22.75 -32.87
C SER A 348 7.74 23.37 -32.83
N SER A 349 8.69 22.48 -32.44
CA SER A 349 9.98 22.10 -33.07
C SER A 349 11.30 22.87 -32.81
N HIS A 350 12.28 22.10 -32.28
CA HIS A 350 13.77 22.05 -32.42
C HIS A 350 14.65 23.32 -32.51
N PRO A 351 15.84 23.27 -31.85
CA PRO A 351 17.14 23.08 -32.56
C PRO A 351 18.10 22.11 -31.81
N SER A 352 18.80 21.15 -32.46
CA SER A 352 20.03 21.22 -33.29
C SER A 352 21.36 21.44 -32.53
N SER A 353 22.17 20.37 -32.48
CA SER A 353 23.63 20.30 -32.73
C SER A 353 24.66 20.80 -31.69
N ASP A 354 25.47 19.83 -31.24
CA ASP A 354 26.85 19.89 -30.71
C ASP A 354 27.77 20.97 -31.31
N PRO A 355 28.81 21.43 -30.55
CA PRO A 355 30.15 20.92 -30.84
C PRO A 355 31.15 20.83 -29.64
N SER A 356 31.76 19.64 -29.50
CA SER A 356 33.22 19.39 -29.65
C SER A 356 34.27 19.76 -28.57
N VAL A 357 35.17 18.78 -28.34
CA VAL A 357 36.63 18.83 -28.03
C VAL A 357 37.10 18.71 -26.57
N LEU A 358 37.80 17.58 -26.32
CA LEU A 358 38.71 17.22 -25.21
C LEU A 358 39.95 18.14 -25.10
N PRO A 359 40.64 18.17 -23.94
CA PRO A 359 41.94 17.50 -23.91
C PRO A 359 42.25 16.71 -22.63
N SER A 360 43.05 15.65 -22.79
CA SER A 360 43.66 14.80 -21.76
C SER A 360 44.78 15.50 -20.97
N VAL A 361 44.97 15.18 -19.67
CA VAL A 361 46.27 14.86 -19.03
C VAL A 361 46.04 13.99 -17.76
N GLN A 362 46.91 12.99 -17.56
CA GLN A 362 46.97 11.91 -16.56
C GLN A 362 47.53 12.32 -15.15
N PRO A 363 47.63 11.40 -14.14
CA PRO A 363 47.41 11.65 -12.70
C PRO A 363 48.68 11.83 -11.84
N SER A 364 48.51 12.23 -10.57
CA SER A 364 49.56 12.13 -9.53
C SER A 364 49.01 11.75 -8.14
N ARG A 365 49.83 10.98 -7.41
CA ARG A 365 49.61 10.20 -6.18
C ARG A 365 49.44 11.02 -4.87
N SER A 366 48.79 10.37 -3.88
CA SER A 366 48.43 10.72 -2.47
C SER A 366 49.60 11.07 -1.51
N PRO A 367 49.42 11.17 -0.16
CA PRO A 367 48.30 11.60 0.73
C PRO A 367 48.75 12.63 1.81
N THR A 368 47.84 13.28 2.58
CA THR A 368 48.14 13.74 3.98
C THR A 368 46.89 14.16 4.80
N SER A 369 46.74 13.51 5.97
CA SER A 369 46.33 14.00 7.33
C SER A 369 44.99 14.73 7.60
N SER A 370 44.16 14.10 8.44
CA SER A 370 43.06 14.66 9.27
C SER A 370 43.56 15.72 10.29
N PRO A 371 42.72 16.61 10.90
CA PRO A 371 41.70 16.19 11.90
C PRO A 371 40.40 17.06 12.07
N SER A 372 39.38 16.40 12.65
CA SER A 372 38.41 16.85 13.69
C SER A 372 37.25 17.83 13.42
N ALA A 373 36.07 17.37 13.87
CA ALA A 373 34.97 18.06 14.59
C ALA A 373 33.69 18.53 13.86
N THR A 374 32.59 17.85 14.26
CA THR A 374 31.15 18.21 14.33
C THR A 374 30.33 18.36 13.04
N PRO A 375 29.24 17.58 12.88
CA PRO A 375 28.06 18.02 12.14
C PRO A 375 26.96 18.49 13.11
N SER A 376 26.40 19.65 12.79
CA SER A 376 25.12 20.13 13.32
C SER A 376 23.97 19.57 12.47
N LEU A 377 22.90 19.16 13.16
CA LEU A 377 21.49 18.97 12.74
C LEU A 377 21.11 19.86 11.52
N LEU A 378 20.37 19.45 10.46
CA LEU A 378 19.13 18.66 10.32
C LEU A 378 18.82 18.46 8.79
N PRO A 379 17.73 17.77 8.35
CA PRO A 379 17.74 16.54 7.55
C PRO A 379 17.37 16.74 6.06
N SER A 380 17.61 15.73 5.20
CA SER A 380 16.83 15.42 3.98
C SER A 380 17.48 14.25 3.22
N SER A 381 17.02 13.03 3.47
CA SER A 381 16.87 11.91 2.53
C SER A 381 16.54 10.68 3.35
N ILE A 382 15.30 10.21 3.23
CA ILE A 382 14.90 8.86 3.62
C ILE A 382 15.63 7.93 2.65
N PRO A 383 16.54 7.04 3.09
CA PRO A 383 16.87 5.88 2.30
C PRO A 383 15.71 4.89 2.48
N SER A 384 15.14 4.45 1.36
CA SER A 384 14.53 3.13 1.29
C SER A 384 15.62 2.12 1.69
N SER A 385 15.43 1.46 2.82
CA SER A 385 16.18 0.27 3.19
C SER A 385 15.20 -0.61 3.91
N GLY A 386 15.03 -1.83 3.41
CA GLY A 386 14.20 -2.87 4.01
C GLY A 386 14.54 -3.12 5.49
N PRO A 387 13.77 -3.99 6.13
CA PRO A 387 13.84 -4.17 7.57
C PRO A 387 15.22 -4.67 8.01
N THR A 388 15.99 -3.80 8.64
CA THR A 388 17.32 -4.15 9.16
C THR A 388 17.16 -5.02 10.41
N ASN A 389 17.76 -6.22 10.41
CA ASN A 389 17.92 -7.11 11.57
C ASN A 389 18.88 -6.55 12.65
N GLU A 390 19.04 -5.23 12.73
CA GLU A 390 19.85 -4.57 13.74
C GLU A 390 19.04 -4.44 15.04
N ASP A 391 19.71 -4.56 16.18
CA ASP A 391 19.19 -4.35 17.54
C ASP A 391 20.01 -3.18 18.15
N PRO A 392 19.56 -1.92 17.98
CA PRO A 392 20.38 -0.75 18.30
C PRO A 392 20.51 -0.47 19.80
N ASP A 393 19.55 -0.89 20.61
CA ASP A 393 19.55 -0.69 22.06
C ASP A 393 19.92 -1.95 22.87
N GLY A 394 20.02 -3.10 22.19
CA GLY A 394 20.54 -4.35 22.73
C GLY A 394 19.56 -5.08 23.64
N ASP A 395 18.27 -4.85 23.46
CA ASP A 395 17.22 -5.40 24.30
C ASP A 395 16.71 -6.78 23.84
N GLY A 396 17.16 -7.23 22.67
CA GLY A 396 16.83 -8.53 22.08
C GLY A 396 15.73 -8.49 21.02
N LEU A 397 15.21 -7.32 20.67
CA LEU A 397 14.33 -7.11 19.52
C LEU A 397 15.08 -6.43 18.38
N SER A 398 14.79 -6.86 17.16
CA SER A 398 15.25 -6.13 15.97
C SER A 398 14.37 -4.90 15.71
N VAL A 399 14.92 -3.90 15.03
CA VAL A 399 14.16 -2.72 14.57
C VAL A 399 12.86 -3.12 13.86
N PHE A 400 12.89 -4.20 13.07
CA PHE A 400 11.69 -4.74 12.43
C PHE A 400 10.63 -5.18 13.43
N GLN A 401 11.01 -5.96 14.43
CA GLN A 401 10.07 -6.47 15.43
C GLN A 401 9.51 -5.33 16.28
N GLU A 402 10.33 -4.35 16.64
CA GLU A 402 9.90 -3.20 17.42
C GLU A 402 8.92 -2.32 16.65
N VAL A 403 9.21 -1.99 15.38
CA VAL A 403 8.31 -1.14 14.59
C VAL A 403 7.06 -1.90 14.16
N ASN A 404 7.20 -3.15 13.73
CA ASN A 404 6.12 -3.86 13.01
C ASN A 404 5.30 -4.80 13.89
N ILE A 405 5.87 -5.35 14.96
CA ILE A 405 5.18 -6.32 15.82
C ILE A 405 4.77 -5.68 17.15
N TYR A 406 5.71 -5.08 17.87
CA TYR A 406 5.50 -4.62 19.25
C TYR A 406 5.17 -3.12 19.37
N ARG A 407 5.37 -2.35 18.28
CA ARG A 407 5.18 -0.89 18.23
C ARG A 407 6.00 -0.13 19.30
N THR A 408 7.15 -0.66 19.69
CA THR A 408 8.11 -0.07 20.63
C THR A 408 9.11 0.84 19.92
N ASN A 409 9.96 1.55 20.69
CA ASN A 409 10.93 2.50 20.14
C ASN A 409 12.32 1.87 19.96
N PRO A 410 12.85 1.74 18.71
CA PRO A 410 14.09 1.02 18.41
C PRO A 410 15.42 1.60 18.91
N LEU A 411 15.35 2.60 19.78
CA LEU A 411 16.50 3.27 20.38
C LEU A 411 16.37 3.32 21.91
N ALA A 412 15.37 2.66 22.47
CA ALA A 412 15.05 2.67 23.88
C ALA A 412 14.55 1.29 24.30
N GLY A 413 15.45 0.46 24.82
CA GLY A 413 15.10 -0.90 25.22
C GLY A 413 14.15 -1.03 26.41
N ASP A 414 13.52 0.06 26.86
CA ASP A 414 12.44 0.11 27.86
C ASP A 414 11.52 1.28 27.44
N SER A 415 10.55 0.95 26.58
CA SER A 415 9.69 1.93 25.90
C SER A 415 8.66 2.55 26.84
N ASP A 416 8.13 1.79 27.79
CA ASP A 416 7.08 2.23 28.71
C ASP A 416 7.63 2.75 30.05
N ARG A 417 8.92 2.49 30.32
CA ARG A 417 9.69 2.92 31.49
C ARG A 417 9.26 2.28 32.80
N ASP A 418 8.75 1.05 32.74
CA ASP A 418 8.42 0.26 33.92
C ASP A 418 9.66 -0.41 34.57
N GLY A 419 10.78 -0.47 33.83
CA GLY A 419 12.06 -1.02 34.24
C GLY A 419 12.34 -2.45 33.78
N LEU A 420 11.50 -3.03 32.93
CA LEU A 420 11.75 -4.22 32.14
C LEU A 420 12.24 -3.82 30.74
N LEU A 421 12.94 -4.75 30.07
CA LEU A 421 13.35 -4.52 28.69
C LEU A 421 12.26 -5.01 27.73
N ASP A 422 11.99 -4.29 26.65
CA ASP A 422 10.90 -4.63 25.73
C ASP A 422 11.09 -6.05 25.16
N GLY A 423 12.32 -6.44 24.83
CA GLY A 423 12.65 -7.80 24.41
C GLY A 423 12.47 -8.89 25.47
N ASP A 424 12.72 -8.59 26.75
CA ASP A 424 12.45 -9.54 27.84
C ASP A 424 10.94 -9.74 28.03
N GLU A 425 10.15 -8.67 27.91
CA GLU A 425 8.69 -8.73 27.95
C GLU A 425 8.12 -9.55 26.80
N ALA A 426 8.57 -9.26 25.58
CA ALA A 426 8.16 -9.97 24.38
C ALA A 426 8.51 -11.47 24.41
N THR A 427 9.72 -11.82 24.86
CA THR A 427 10.26 -13.18 24.68
C THR A 427 10.20 -14.06 25.93
N ILE A 428 10.42 -13.49 27.12
CA ILE A 428 10.49 -14.22 28.39
C ILE A 428 9.13 -14.19 29.10
N TYR A 429 8.58 -13.00 29.31
CA TYR A 429 7.35 -12.83 30.08
C TYR A 429 6.09 -12.98 29.24
N LYS A 430 6.20 -12.82 27.91
CA LYS A 430 5.09 -12.81 26.95
C LYS A 430 4.01 -11.79 27.33
N THR A 431 4.46 -10.63 27.78
CA THR A 431 3.65 -9.46 28.10
C THR A 431 3.75 -8.44 26.97
N ASP A 432 2.86 -7.44 26.99
CA ASP A 432 2.87 -6.34 26.03
C ASP A 432 3.93 -5.30 26.47
N PRO A 433 4.98 -5.05 25.68
CA PRO A 433 6.06 -4.12 26.04
C PRO A 433 5.65 -2.64 26.20
N LEU A 434 4.40 -2.29 25.88
CA LEU A 434 3.86 -0.94 26.09
C LEU A 434 2.92 -0.84 27.31
N SER A 435 2.78 -1.94 28.06
CA SER A 435 1.84 -2.06 29.17
C SER A 435 2.51 -1.79 30.51
N THR A 436 2.21 -0.65 31.11
CA THR A 436 2.78 -0.20 32.40
C THR A 436 2.30 -0.96 33.66
N ASP A 437 1.70 -2.15 33.53
CA ASP A 437 0.84 -2.80 34.55
C ASP A 437 1.39 -4.13 35.12
#